data_AF-K1LWT8-F1
#
_entry.id   AF-K1LWT8-F1
#
_cell.length_a   1.000
_cell.length_b   1.000
_cell.length_c   1.000
_cell.angle_alpha   90.00
_cell.angle_beta   90.00
_cell.angle_gamma   90.00
#
_symmetry.space_group_name_H-M   'P 1'
#
loop_
_entity.id
_entity.type
_entity.pdbx_description
1 polymer ?
#
loop_
_entity_poly.entity_id
_entity_poly.type
_entity_poly.pdbx_seq_one_letter_code
_entity_poly.pdbx_strand_id
1 'polypeptide(L)'
;MLISERNSSDGVIEARFIRAALQRYGEDVMDSSKKARSKARTIDTNRTGKKRKYKTGFSSSEWDSASTIKVDKNKMTYTIPKPMRFVDMKKQKQKKKRNHPVHNKPTSGHKRYLIRTLSFGFTEEIKEKFRQLEYDVNN
;
A
#
# COMPACT_ATOMS: atom_id res chain seq x y z
N MET A 1 -7.71 -18.63 19.26
CA MET A 1 -7.40 -17.58 20.24
C MET A 1 -8.69 -17.19 20.92
N LEU A 2 -8.78 -17.50 22.21
CA LEU A 2 -9.95 -17.20 23.05
C LEU A 2 -9.99 -15.69 23.33
N ILE A 3 -11.19 -15.15 23.58
CA ILE A 3 -11.39 -13.73 23.90
C ILE A 3 -10.65 -13.34 25.18
N SER A 4 -10.51 -14.28 26.12
CA SER A 4 -9.76 -14.11 27.37
C SER A 4 -8.28 -13.83 27.16
N GLU A 5 -7.63 -14.50 26.20
CA GLU A 5 -6.20 -14.31 25.90
C GLU A 5 -5.93 -12.92 25.31
N ARG A 6 -6.89 -12.35 24.56
CA ARG A 6 -6.79 -11.02 23.95
C ARG A 6 -6.91 -9.87 24.95
N ASN A 7 -7.55 -10.11 26.09
CA ASN A 7 -7.71 -9.11 27.14
C ASN A 7 -6.52 -9.08 28.12
N SER A 8 -5.56 -9.99 27.97
CA SER A 8 -4.29 -9.94 28.70
C SER A 8 -3.46 -8.74 28.25
N SER A 9 -2.60 -8.20 29.13
CA SER A 9 -1.69 -7.08 28.80
C SER A 9 -0.86 -7.37 27.55
N ASP A 10 -0.36 -8.61 27.44
CA ASP A 10 0.44 -9.05 26.30
C ASP A 10 -0.38 -9.14 25.01
N GLY A 11 -1.65 -9.56 25.10
CA GLY A 11 -2.58 -9.55 23.95
C GLY A 11 -2.92 -8.14 23.45
N VAL A 12 -3.02 -7.16 24.36
CA VAL A 12 -3.23 -5.75 23.99
C VAL A 12 -2.01 -5.18 23.28
N ILE A 13 -0.81 -5.47 23.79
CA ILE A 13 0.47 -5.05 23.19
C ILE A 13 0.65 -5.69 21.81
N GLU A 14 0.33 -6.98 21.66
CA GLU A 14 0.37 -7.69 20.39
C GLU A 14 -0.58 -7.05 19.36
N ALA A 15 -1.81 -6.72 19.77
CA ALA A 15 -2.76 -6.05 18.89
C ALA A 15 -2.27 -4.68 18.41
N ARG A 16 -1.60 -3.90 19.29
CA ARG A 16 -0.97 -2.63 18.92
C ARG A 16 0.20 -2.82 17.96
N PHE A 17 1.04 -3.82 18.21
CA PHE A 17 2.14 -4.17 17.30
C PHE A 17 1.63 -4.53 15.90
N ILE A 18 0.63 -5.40 15.81
CA ILE A 18 0.03 -5.79 14.53
C ILE A 18 -0.54 -4.56 13.80
N ARG A 19 -1.25 -3.67 14.53
CA ARG A 19 -1.78 -2.44 13.96
C ARG A 19 -0.67 -1.54 13.40
N ALA A 20 0.41 -1.34 14.14
CA ALA A 20 1.55 -0.54 13.71
C ALA A 20 2.24 -1.15 12.48
N ALA A 21 2.43 -2.48 12.47
CA ALA A 21 3.01 -3.19 11.34
C ALA A 21 2.14 -3.06 10.07
N LEU A 22 0.82 -3.16 10.21
CA LEU A 22 -0.13 -2.98 9.11
C LEU A 22 -0.16 -1.53 8.59
N GLN A 23 -0.06 -0.54 9.48
CA GLN A 23 0.01 0.89 9.10
C GLN A 23 1.26 1.16 8.27
N ARG A 24 2.43 0.77 8.77
CA ARG A 24 3.71 0.93 8.08
C ARG A 24 3.72 0.23 6.72
N TYR A 25 3.25 -1.02 6.66
CA TYR A 25 3.09 -1.74 5.41
C TYR A 25 2.20 -0.99 4.43
N GLY A 26 1.11 -0.39 4.92
CA GLY A 26 0.23 0.42 4.11
C GLY A 26 0.93 1.63 3.49
N GLU A 27 1.67 2.38 4.29
CA GLU A 27 2.47 3.54 3.83
C GLU A 27 3.47 3.13 2.73
N ASP A 28 4.21 2.04 2.94
CA ASP A 28 5.16 1.51 1.96
C ASP A 28 4.50 1.14 0.62
N VAL A 29 3.31 0.54 0.68
CA VAL A 29 2.50 0.20 -0.50
C VAL A 29 2.05 1.47 -1.22
N MET A 30 1.60 2.50 -0.49
CA MET A 30 1.17 3.78 -1.04
C MET A 30 2.31 4.49 -1.75
N ASP A 31 3.49 4.54 -1.13
CA ASP A 31 4.67 5.16 -1.71
C ASP A 31 5.18 4.42 -2.94
N SER A 32 5.14 3.10 -2.90
CA SER A 32 5.52 2.27 -4.05
C SER A 32 4.54 2.41 -5.20
N SER A 33 3.25 2.56 -4.90
CA SER A 33 2.21 2.87 -5.87
C SER A 33 2.41 4.25 -6.49
N LYS A 34 2.71 5.28 -5.70
CA LYS A 34 3.08 6.63 -6.18
C LYS A 34 4.31 6.58 -7.10
N LYS A 35 5.38 5.89 -6.67
CA LYS A 35 6.61 5.71 -7.46
C LYS A 35 6.36 4.97 -8.77
N ALA A 36 5.51 3.94 -8.76
CA ALA A 36 5.15 3.21 -9.97
C ALA A 36 4.37 4.11 -10.94
N ARG A 37 3.45 4.95 -10.43
CA ARG A 37 2.70 5.91 -11.23
C ARG A 37 3.56 7.00 -11.85
N SER A 38 4.47 7.62 -11.09
CA SER A 38 5.35 8.67 -11.60
C SER A 38 6.32 8.16 -12.68
N LYS A 39 6.75 6.89 -12.57
CA LYS A 39 7.62 6.23 -13.57
C LYS A 39 6.87 5.70 -14.80
N ALA A 40 5.55 5.60 -14.76
CA ALA A 40 4.77 5.07 -15.88
C ALA A 40 4.93 5.96 -17.11
N ARG A 41 5.32 5.38 -18.25
CA ARG A 41 5.47 6.10 -19.51
C ARG A 41 4.19 6.00 -20.34
N THR A 42 3.58 7.14 -20.65
CA THR A 42 2.46 7.27 -21.58
C THR A 42 2.93 7.86 -22.91
N ILE A 43 2.20 7.58 -23.99
CA ILE A 43 2.49 8.16 -25.31
C ILE A 43 1.86 9.57 -25.33
N ASP A 44 2.66 10.60 -25.60
CA ASP A 44 2.13 11.94 -25.80
C ASP A 44 1.45 12.04 -27.17
N THR A 45 0.11 12.06 -27.20
CA THR A 45 -0.69 12.10 -28.43
C THR A 45 -0.85 13.50 -29.01
N ASN A 46 -0.53 14.55 -28.25
CA ASN A 46 -0.84 15.94 -28.61
C ASN A 46 0.34 16.66 -29.28
N ARG A 47 1.47 15.99 -29.48
CA ARG A 47 2.70 16.60 -30.03
C ARG A 47 3.00 16.02 -31.41
N THR A 48 2.80 16.84 -32.44
CA THR A 48 3.09 16.53 -33.85
C THR A 48 4.61 16.65 -34.12
N GLY A 49 5.24 15.55 -34.54
CA GLY A 49 6.67 15.51 -34.91
C GLY A 49 7.31 14.12 -34.90
N LYS A 50 8.44 13.94 -35.63
CA LYS A 50 9.11 12.63 -35.87
C LYS A 50 9.76 11.95 -34.66
N LYS A 51 9.85 12.59 -33.48
CA LYS A 51 10.44 11.99 -32.27
C LYS A 51 9.34 11.63 -31.26
N ARG A 52 9.08 10.32 -31.07
CA ARG A 52 8.20 9.81 -30.01
C ARG A 52 8.73 10.27 -28.64
N LYS A 53 8.17 11.33 -28.07
CA LYS A 53 8.44 11.72 -26.68
C LYS A 53 7.38 11.07 -25.79
N TYR A 54 7.82 10.28 -24.83
CA TYR A 54 6.95 9.69 -23.82
C TYR A 54 6.64 10.77 -22.77
N LYS A 55 5.38 10.91 -22.37
CA LYS A 55 5.04 11.60 -21.12
C LYS A 55 5.34 10.64 -19.96
N THR A 56 6.02 11.12 -18.95
CA THR A 56 6.28 10.38 -17.71
C THR A 56 5.23 10.76 -16.69
N GLY A 57 4.59 9.76 -16.09
CA GLY A 57 3.60 9.93 -15.04
C GLY A 57 2.14 9.84 -15.52
N PHE A 58 1.29 9.30 -14.66
CA PHE A 58 -0.14 9.61 -14.66
C PHE A 58 -0.33 10.87 -13.80
N SER A 59 -0.67 12.00 -14.41
CA SER A 59 -0.74 13.32 -13.75
C SER A 59 -2.16 13.85 -13.56
N SER A 60 -3.18 13.07 -13.91
CA SER A 60 -4.58 13.50 -13.68
C SER A 60 -4.93 13.33 -12.19
N SER A 61 -5.68 14.29 -11.65
CA SER A 61 -6.16 14.27 -10.26
C SER A 61 -6.96 13.01 -9.91
N GLU A 62 -7.58 12.37 -10.90
CA GLU A 62 -8.31 11.10 -10.78
C GLU A 62 -7.41 9.94 -10.32
N TRP A 63 -6.10 10.04 -10.57
CA TRP A 63 -5.13 9.04 -10.14
C TRP A 63 -4.68 9.26 -8.69
N ASP A 64 -4.69 10.50 -8.22
CA ASP A 64 -4.15 10.88 -6.91
C ASP A 64 -5.18 10.86 -5.77
N SER A 65 -6.46 11.04 -6.10
CA SER A 65 -7.47 11.38 -5.10
C SER A 65 -8.11 10.20 -4.36
N ALA A 66 -7.76 8.94 -4.65
CA ALA A 66 -8.65 7.84 -4.23
C ALA A 66 -8.01 6.52 -3.77
N SER A 67 -6.68 6.40 -3.75
CA SER A 67 -6.06 5.25 -3.05
C SER A 67 -6.04 5.51 -1.55
N THR A 68 -6.79 4.71 -0.79
CA THR A 68 -6.92 4.86 0.67
C THR A 68 -6.54 3.56 1.39
N ILE A 69 -5.94 3.74 2.57
CA ILE A 69 -5.62 2.65 3.48
C ILE A 69 -6.35 2.90 4.79
N LYS A 70 -7.08 1.88 5.23
CA LYS A 70 -7.73 1.85 6.53
C LYS A 70 -7.23 0.63 7.27
N VAL A 71 -6.66 0.85 8.46
CA VAL A 71 -6.25 -0.21 9.37
C VAL A 71 -7.23 -0.23 10.53
N ASP A 72 -7.98 -1.32 10.66
CA ASP A 72 -8.89 -1.56 11.78
C ASP A 72 -8.44 -2.82 12.52
N LYS A 73 -8.03 -2.65 13.79
CA LYS A 73 -7.55 -3.71 14.69
C LYS A 73 -6.51 -4.64 14.01
N ASN A 74 -6.98 -5.73 13.39
CA ASN A 74 -6.18 -6.77 12.75
C ASN A 74 -6.43 -6.90 11.22
N LYS A 75 -7.08 -5.91 10.61
CA LYS A 75 -7.42 -5.92 9.19
C LYS A 75 -6.97 -4.62 8.55
N MET A 76 -6.21 -4.74 7.47
CA MET A 76 -5.91 -3.61 6.59
C MET A 76 -6.75 -3.72 5.32
N THR A 77 -7.51 -2.67 5.02
CA THR A 77 -8.26 -2.52 3.78
C THR A 77 -7.52 -1.54 2.88
N TYR A 78 -7.05 -2.05 1.73
CA TYR A 78 -6.47 -1.23 0.68
C TYR A 78 -7.48 -1.02 -0.45
N THR A 79 -7.92 0.22 -0.66
CA THR A 79 -8.86 0.56 -1.72
C THR A 79 -8.12 1.18 -2.89
N ILE A 80 -8.10 0.46 -4.01
CA ILE A 80 -7.58 0.96 -5.30
C ILE A 80 -8.74 1.64 -6.05
N PRO A 81 -8.58 2.85 -6.60
CA PRO A 81 -9.64 3.50 -7.36
C PRO A 81 -9.88 2.83 -8.70
N LYS A 82 -11.13 2.93 -9.20
CA LYS A 82 -11.56 2.34 -10.47
C LYS A 82 -10.64 2.63 -11.68
N PRO A 83 -10.16 3.87 -11.93
CA PRO A 83 -9.21 4.14 -13.01
C PRO A 83 -7.89 3.34 -12.89
N MET A 84 -7.48 2.98 -11.68
CA MET A 84 -6.30 2.16 -11.41
C MET A 84 -6.55 0.65 -11.51
N ARG A 85 -7.81 0.19 -11.50
CA ARG A 85 -8.16 -1.23 -11.60
C ARG A 85 -8.24 -1.70 -13.05
N PHE A 86 -8.83 -0.88 -13.92
CA PHE A 86 -9.10 -1.23 -15.31
C PHE A 86 -8.90 -0.01 -16.21
N VAL A 87 -8.04 -0.17 -17.21
CA VAL A 87 -8.07 0.70 -18.40
C VAL A 87 -9.24 0.20 -19.25
N ASP A 88 -10.21 1.07 -19.55
CA ASP A 88 -11.35 0.72 -20.42
C ASP A 88 -10.83 0.41 -21.84
N MET A 89 -10.70 -0.88 -22.13
CA MET A 89 -10.16 -1.40 -23.39
C MET A 89 -11.06 -1.05 -24.59
N LYS A 90 -12.36 -0.78 -24.37
CA LYS A 90 -13.29 -0.42 -25.45
C LYS A 90 -13.06 0.99 -25.98
N LYS A 91 -12.54 1.89 -25.16
CA LYS A 91 -12.18 3.27 -25.56
C LYS A 91 -10.81 3.36 -26.23
N GLN A 92 -10.03 2.28 -26.23
CA GLN A 92 -8.68 2.26 -26.79
C GLN A 92 -8.73 1.91 -28.29
N LYS A 93 -8.57 2.92 -29.17
CA LYS A 93 -8.45 2.70 -30.63
C LYS A 93 -7.35 1.68 -30.90
N GLN A 94 -7.71 0.51 -31.44
CA GLN A 94 -6.90 -0.63 -31.91
C GLN A 94 -5.37 -0.47 -31.77
N LYS A 95 -4.83 -0.62 -30.57
CA LYS A 95 -3.39 -0.76 -30.34
C LYS A 95 -3.12 -2.12 -29.71
N LYS A 96 -2.14 -2.86 -30.24
CA LYS A 96 -1.68 -4.15 -29.68
C LYS A 96 -1.49 -4.00 -28.17
N LYS A 97 -2.06 -4.93 -27.39
CA LYS A 97 -1.91 -4.99 -25.93
C LYS A 97 -0.42 -4.92 -25.59
N ARG A 98 0.02 -3.82 -25.00
CA ARG A 98 1.36 -3.75 -24.41
C ARG A 98 1.29 -4.44 -23.07
N ASN A 99 2.28 -5.28 -22.77
CA ASN A 99 2.36 -5.96 -21.48
C ASN A 99 2.63 -4.90 -20.41
N HIS A 100 1.58 -4.46 -19.72
CA HIS A 100 1.70 -3.56 -18.58
C HIS A 100 1.80 -4.43 -17.31
N PRO A 101 2.79 -4.18 -16.44
CA PRO A 101 2.97 -4.96 -15.24
C PRO A 101 1.71 -4.90 -14.36
N VAL A 102 1.26 -6.08 -13.93
CA VAL A 102 0.06 -6.31 -13.12
C VAL A 102 0.00 -5.37 -11.91
N HIS A 103 -1.16 -4.75 -11.69
CA HIS A 103 -1.45 -3.75 -10.66
C HIS A 103 -1.18 -4.19 -9.20
N ASN A 104 -0.89 -5.46 -8.95
CA ASN A 104 -0.60 -6.01 -7.61
C ASN A 104 0.87 -5.92 -7.18
N LYS A 105 1.80 -5.45 -8.03
CA LYS A 105 3.24 -5.39 -7.69
C LYS A 105 3.56 -4.62 -6.40
N PRO A 106 2.97 -3.44 -6.14
CA PRO A 106 3.24 -2.69 -4.91
C PRO A 106 2.85 -3.48 -3.65
N THR A 107 1.67 -4.13 -3.67
CA THR A 107 1.21 -4.97 -2.56
C THR A 107 2.01 -6.26 -2.41
N SER A 108 2.35 -6.94 -3.51
CA SER A 108 3.04 -8.24 -3.44
C SER A 108 4.49 -8.12 -2.98
N GLY A 109 5.18 -7.03 -3.35
CA GLY A 109 6.57 -6.80 -2.96
C GLY A 109 6.71 -6.63 -1.45
N HIS A 110 5.83 -5.81 -0.85
CA HIS A 110 5.88 -5.50 0.58
C HIS A 110 5.30 -6.59 1.47
N LYS A 111 4.43 -7.46 0.93
CA LYS A 111 3.76 -8.53 1.69
C LYS A 111 4.77 -9.45 2.39
N ARG A 112 5.92 -9.74 1.74
CA ARG A 112 6.96 -10.59 2.33
C ARG A 112 7.57 -9.98 3.59
N TYR A 113 7.76 -8.66 3.60
CA TYR A 113 8.28 -7.95 4.76
C TYR A 113 7.25 -7.94 5.88
N LEU A 114 5.98 -7.67 5.57
CA LEU A 114 4.90 -7.76 6.56
C LEU A 114 4.83 -9.15 7.22
N ILE A 115 4.87 -10.24 6.43
CA ILE A 115 4.87 -11.60 6.98
C ILE A 115 6.05 -11.80 7.92
N ARG A 116 7.26 -11.41 7.52
CA ARG A 116 8.45 -11.54 8.38
C ARG A 116 8.32 -10.74 9.67
N THR A 117 7.83 -9.50 9.59
CA THR A 117 7.61 -8.65 10.76
C THR A 117 6.57 -9.26 11.70
N LEU A 118 5.47 -9.79 11.18
CA LEU A 118 4.44 -10.41 12.03
C LEU A 118 4.91 -11.74 12.63
N SER A 119 5.69 -12.54 11.91
CA SER A 119 6.17 -13.84 12.39
C SER A 119 7.32 -13.74 13.39
N PHE A 120 8.22 -12.77 13.23
CA PHE A 120 9.48 -12.72 14.01
C PHE A 120 9.73 -11.39 14.72
N GLY A 121 8.91 -10.36 14.45
CA GLY A 121 9.11 -9.03 14.99
C GLY A 121 8.55 -8.82 16.39
N PHE A 122 7.69 -9.72 16.90
CA PHE A 122 7.11 -9.57 18.23
C PHE A 122 8.05 -10.10 19.33
N THR A 123 9.17 -9.40 19.53
CA THR A 123 10.19 -9.74 20.52
C THR A 123 9.97 -9.00 21.86
N GLU A 124 10.62 -9.44 22.93
CA GLU A 124 10.52 -8.80 24.26
C GLU A 124 10.93 -7.32 24.23
N GLU A 125 11.99 -6.97 23.52
CA GLU A 125 12.41 -5.56 23.33
C GLU A 125 11.30 -4.71 22.69
N ILE A 126 10.53 -5.28 21.76
CA ILE A 126 9.41 -4.58 21.14
C ILE A 126 8.24 -4.45 22.12
N LYS A 127 7.97 -5.49 22.93
CA LYS A 127 6.95 -5.41 23.99
C LYS A 127 7.28 -4.28 24.97
N GLU A 128 8.52 -4.17 25.40
CA GLU A 128 8.97 -3.09 26.30
C GLU A 128 8.76 -1.70 25.69
N LYS A 129 9.11 -1.51 24.41
CA LYS A 129 8.85 -0.25 23.69
C LYS A 129 7.37 0.11 23.65
N PHE A 130 6.49 -0.87 23.42
CA PHE A 130 5.05 -0.63 23.43
C PHE A 130 4.48 -0.39 24.83
N ARG A 131 5.07 -0.98 25.88
CA ARG A 131 4.73 -0.67 27.28
C ARG A 131 5.12 0.77 27.62
N GLN A 132 6.32 1.23 27.24
CA GLN A 132 6.76 2.61 27.43
C GLN A 132 5.82 3.61 26.75
N LEU A 133 5.47 3.35 25.49
CA LEU A 133 4.48 4.15 24.75
C LEU A 133 3.10 4.18 25.42
N GLU A 134 2.74 3.18 26.22
CA GLU A 134 1.49 3.18 26.98
C GLU A 134 1.57 4.07 28.23
N TYR A 135 2.70 4.07 28.92
CA TYR A 135 2.93 4.99 30.04
C TYR A 135 2.92 6.45 29.56
N ASP A 136 3.57 6.75 28.43
CA ASP A 136 3.65 8.11 27.87
C ASP A 136 2.30 8.67 27.39
N VAL A 137 1.34 7.82 27.01
CA VAL A 137 0.00 8.26 26.56
C VAL A 137 -0.95 8.51 27.74
N ASN A 138 -0.71 7.88 28.88
CA ASN A 138 -1.57 7.97 30.06
C ASN A 138 -1.12 9.04 31.07
N ASN A 139 0.07 9.62 30.88
CA ASN A 139 0.56 10.80 31.59
C ASN A 139 0.40 12.06 30.71
#